data_AF-A0A438BSV6-F1
#
_entry.id   AF-A0A438BSV6-F1
#
_cell.length_a   1.000
_cell.length_b   1.000
_cell.length_c   1.000
_cell.angle_alpha   90.00
_cell.angle_beta   90.00
_cell.angle_gamma   90.00
#
_symmetry.space_group_name_H-M   'P 1'
#
loop_
_entity.id
_entity.type
_entity.pdbx_description
1 polymer ?
#
loop_
_entity_poly.entity_id
_entity_poly.type
_entity_poly.pdbx_seq_one_letter_code
_entity_poly.pdbx_strand_id
1 'polypeptide(L)'
;MDAFHSQHQKHKKRLTQDQVRLLETSFDHGKKLEPERKLHLARELGVPPRQVAIWYQNKRARWKTQNLELDYNVIRVRLEHALIEKRRLERDVIRLQGELEKAHEMLHALNYANPNPPPIVSTVLSSTSCDEGGSTLENNEEFQFEKLYASLMGVDGSNWV
;
A
#
# COMPACT_ATOMS: atom_id res chain seq x y z
N MET A 1 8.68 61.37 4.54
CA MET A 1 9.26 60.27 3.74
C MET A 1 8.17 59.21 3.63
N ASP A 2 7.12 59.39 2.83
CA ASP A 2 5.92 58.53 2.97
C ASP A 2 5.19 58.26 1.65
N ALA A 3 5.85 57.58 0.70
CA ALA A 3 5.23 57.21 -0.58
C ALA A 3 5.48 55.76 -1.04
N PHE A 4 6.13 54.91 -0.23
CA PHE A 4 6.48 53.54 -0.65
C PHE A 4 5.58 52.43 -0.11
N HIS A 5 4.66 52.72 0.81
CA HIS A 5 3.80 51.70 1.44
C HIS A 5 2.47 51.42 0.70
N SER A 6 2.12 52.16 -0.36
CA SER A 6 0.79 52.08 -1.01
C SER A 6 0.70 51.05 -2.15
N GLN A 7 1.81 50.57 -2.73
CA GLN A 7 1.76 49.59 -3.81
C GLN A 7 1.60 48.13 -3.35
N HIS A 8 1.98 47.80 -2.12
CA HIS A 8 1.96 46.40 -1.63
C HIS A 8 0.55 45.87 -1.26
N GLN A 9 -0.44 46.74 -1.07
CA GLN A 9 -1.81 46.32 -0.72
C GLN A 9 -2.70 46.04 -1.94
N LYS A 10 -2.38 46.58 -3.14
CA LYS A 10 -3.18 46.36 -4.36
C LYS A 10 -3.13 44.91 -4.88
N HIS A 11 -2.12 44.12 -4.48
CA HIS A 11 -1.89 42.76 -4.97
C HIS A 11 -2.52 41.64 -4.11
N LYS A 12 -3.29 41.99 -3.08
CA LYS A 12 -3.95 41.03 -2.16
C LYS A 12 -5.44 40.79 -2.47
N LYS A 13 -5.96 41.25 -3.62
CA LYS A 13 -7.33 40.95 -4.00
C LYS A 13 -7.49 39.45 -4.26
N ARG A 14 -8.49 38.82 -3.63
CA ARG A 14 -8.93 37.46 -3.95
C ARG A 14 -9.35 37.41 -5.42
N LEU A 15 -8.99 36.33 -6.10
CA LEU A 15 -9.49 36.05 -7.44
C LEU A 15 -11.01 35.91 -7.39
N THR A 16 -11.71 36.46 -8.39
CA THR A 16 -13.16 36.29 -8.53
C THR A 16 -13.48 34.86 -8.94
N GLN A 17 -14.73 34.43 -8.76
CA GLN A 17 -15.14 33.08 -9.15
C GLN A 17 -14.90 32.83 -10.65
N ASP A 18 -15.15 33.83 -11.49
CA ASP A 18 -14.94 33.72 -12.94
C ASP A 18 -13.47 33.55 -13.29
N GLN A 19 -12.59 34.30 -12.62
CA GLN A 19 -11.14 34.15 -12.78
C GLN A 19 -10.67 32.77 -12.35
N VAL A 20 -11.21 32.24 -11.25
CA VAL A 20 -10.91 30.87 -10.79
C VAL A 20 -11.37 29.85 -11.82
N ARG A 21 -12.60 29.94 -12.37
CA ARG A 21 -13.09 28.99 -13.38
C ARG A 21 -12.19 28.92 -14.62
N LEU A 22 -11.69 30.07 -15.08
CA LEU A 22 -10.82 30.12 -16.25
C LEU A 22 -9.43 29.52 -15.94
N LEU A 23 -8.90 29.76 -14.74
CA LEU A 23 -7.67 29.11 -14.25
C LEU A 23 -7.84 27.59 -14.10
N GLU A 24 -8.99 27.12 -13.62
CA GLU A 24 -9.32 25.70 -13.50
C GLU A 24 -9.39 25.02 -14.86
N THR A 25 -10.13 25.62 -15.79
CA THR A 25 -10.21 25.14 -17.17
C THR A 25 -8.81 25.03 -17.78
N SER A 26 -7.98 26.06 -17.62
CA SER A 26 -6.59 26.05 -18.08
C SER A 26 -5.75 24.95 -17.40
N PHE A 27 -5.91 24.73 -16.09
CA PHE A 27 -5.21 23.70 -15.32
C PHE A 27 -5.59 22.29 -15.74
N ASP A 28 -6.83 22.08 -16.19
CA ASP A 28 -7.30 20.77 -16.65
C ASP A 28 -6.68 20.37 -17.99
N HIS A 29 -6.40 21.35 -18.86
CA HIS A 29 -5.63 21.12 -20.09
C HIS A 29 -4.12 20.93 -19.84
N GLY A 30 -3.58 21.47 -18.74
CA GLY A 30 -2.16 21.39 -18.42
C GLY A 30 -1.85 21.69 -16.96
N LYS A 31 -1.33 20.70 -16.23
CA LYS A 31 -0.99 20.82 -14.80
C LYS A 31 0.27 21.65 -14.55
N LYS A 32 1.13 21.81 -15.56
CA LYS A 32 2.34 22.65 -15.55
C LYS A 32 2.02 24.03 -16.14
N LEU A 33 2.48 25.06 -15.45
CA LEU A 33 2.31 26.44 -15.89
C LEU A 33 3.56 26.90 -16.65
N GLU A 34 3.49 26.89 -17.97
CA GLU A 34 4.57 27.41 -18.81
C GLU A 34 4.68 28.94 -18.71
N PRO A 35 5.89 29.53 -18.86
CA PRO A 35 6.09 30.97 -18.72
C PRO A 35 5.22 31.81 -19.66
N GLU A 36 5.09 31.39 -20.92
CA GLU A 36 4.27 32.10 -21.92
C GLU A 36 2.78 32.02 -21.57
N ARG A 37 2.30 30.83 -21.20
CA ARG A 37 0.91 30.63 -20.79
C ARG A 37 0.57 31.44 -19.54
N LYS A 38 1.50 31.57 -18.59
CA LYS A 38 1.32 32.42 -17.40
C LYS A 38 1.11 33.88 -17.77
N LEU A 39 1.90 34.42 -18.70
CA LEU A 39 1.76 35.81 -19.16
C LEU A 39 0.46 36.02 -19.93
N HIS A 40 0.04 35.04 -20.73
CA HIS A 40 -1.26 35.08 -21.42
C HIS A 40 -2.43 35.10 -20.42
N LEU A 41 -2.48 34.14 -19.49
CA LEU A 41 -3.53 34.07 -18.46
C LEU A 41 -3.57 35.33 -17.59
N ALA A 42 -2.41 35.87 -17.21
CA ALA A 42 -2.35 37.10 -16.43
C ALA A 42 -3.00 38.29 -17.15
N ARG A 43 -2.75 38.42 -18.47
CA ARG A 43 -3.35 39.45 -19.32
C ARG A 43 -4.85 39.26 -19.45
N GLU A 44 -5.28 38.04 -19.78
CA GLU A 44 -6.69 37.70 -19.98
C GLU A 44 -7.52 37.91 -18.70
N LEU A 45 -6.99 37.52 -17.54
CA LEU A 45 -7.65 37.64 -16.25
C LEU A 45 -7.56 39.05 -15.63
N GLY A 46 -6.69 39.90 -16.16
CA GLY A 46 -6.39 41.22 -15.59
C GLY A 46 -5.72 41.15 -14.21
N VAL A 47 -4.93 40.10 -13.95
CA VAL A 47 -4.28 39.87 -12.64
C VAL A 47 -2.76 39.76 -12.77
N PRO A 48 -1.99 40.07 -11.71
CA PRO A 48 -0.54 39.93 -11.75
C PRO A 48 -0.10 38.48 -12.05
N PRO A 49 0.94 38.26 -12.89
CA PRO A 49 1.48 36.92 -13.17
C PRO A 49 1.85 36.12 -11.93
N ARG A 50 2.23 36.81 -10.84
CA ARG A 50 2.51 36.19 -9.54
C ARG A 50 1.28 35.52 -8.93
N GLN A 51 0.08 36.13 -9.04
CA GLN A 51 -1.15 35.52 -8.52
C GLN A 51 -1.50 34.24 -9.29
N VAL A 52 -1.33 34.24 -10.61
CA VAL A 52 -1.49 33.04 -11.45
C VAL A 52 -0.53 31.94 -10.99
N ALA A 53 0.74 32.28 -10.77
CA ALA A 53 1.76 31.33 -10.32
C ALA A 53 1.42 30.71 -8.94
N ILE A 54 1.04 31.54 -7.96
CA ILE A 54 0.63 31.09 -6.63
C ILE A 54 -0.61 30.21 -6.71
N TRP A 55 -1.59 30.60 -7.51
CA TRP A 55 -2.81 29.81 -7.70
C TRP A 55 -2.48 28.43 -8.26
N TYR A 56 -1.63 28.33 -9.29
CA TYR A 56 -1.19 27.05 -9.86
C TYR A 56 -0.40 26.21 -8.86
N GLN A 57 0.47 26.82 -8.05
CA GLN A 57 1.18 26.12 -6.98
C GLN A 57 0.20 25.52 -5.96
N ASN A 58 -0.76 26.31 -5.49
CA ASN A 58 -1.78 25.86 -4.55
C ASN A 58 -2.70 24.80 -5.14
N LYS A 59 -3.09 24.92 -6.41
CA LYS A 59 -3.91 23.93 -7.10
C LYS A 59 -3.15 22.61 -7.24
N ARG A 60 -1.85 22.63 -7.60
CA ARG A 60 -1.01 21.42 -7.63
C ARG A 60 -0.85 20.78 -6.26
N ALA A 61 -0.65 21.58 -5.21
CA ALA A 61 -0.55 21.05 -3.85
C ALA A 61 -1.83 20.31 -3.45
N ARG A 62 -3.00 20.94 -3.64
CA ARG A 62 -4.30 20.29 -3.37
C ARG A 62 -4.52 19.04 -4.21
N TRP A 63 -4.22 19.11 -5.51
CA TRP A 63 -4.35 17.96 -6.41
C TRP A 63 -3.45 16.80 -5.97
N LYS A 64 -2.21 17.07 -5.55
CA LYS A 64 -1.30 16.05 -5.02
C LYS A 64 -1.89 15.40 -3.76
N THR A 65 -2.41 16.20 -2.82
CA THR A 65 -3.08 15.67 -1.63
C THR A 65 -4.28 14.80 -1.98
N GLN A 66 -5.16 15.27 -2.87
CA GLN A 66 -6.33 14.51 -3.30
C GLN A 66 -5.98 13.18 -3.97
N ASN A 67 -4.94 13.17 -4.82
CA ASN A 67 -4.46 11.93 -5.43
C ASN A 67 -3.89 10.97 -4.38
N LEU A 68 -3.10 11.46 -3.42
CA LEU A 68 -2.57 10.61 -2.34
C LEU A 68 -3.69 9.99 -1.50
N GLU A 69 -4.74 10.75 -1.21
CA GLU A 69 -5.93 10.23 -0.52
C GLU A 69 -6.63 9.15 -1.33
N LEU A 70 -6.76 9.33 -2.65
CA LEU A 70 -7.35 8.34 -3.55
C LEU A 70 -6.49 7.06 -3.59
N ASP A 71 -5.18 7.20 -3.78
CA ASP A 71 -4.23 6.10 -3.84
C ASP A 71 -4.23 5.31 -2.52
N TYR A 72 -4.22 6.01 -1.39
CA TYR A 72 -4.35 5.39 -0.07
C TYR A 72 -5.65 4.57 0.05
N ASN A 73 -6.79 5.12 -0.37
CA ASN A 73 -8.06 4.40 -0.32
C ASN A 73 -8.04 3.14 -1.21
N VAL A 74 -7.46 3.22 -2.41
CA VAL A 74 -7.30 2.07 -3.32
C VAL A 74 -6.46 0.98 -2.65
N ILE A 75 -5.34 1.35 -2.05
CA ILE A 75 -4.46 0.41 -1.34
C ILE A 75 -5.18 -0.19 -0.13
N ARG A 76 -5.92 0.61 0.64
CA ARG A 76 -6.67 0.15 1.80
C ARG A 76 -7.72 -0.91 1.43
N VAL A 77 -8.52 -0.66 0.39
CA VAL A 77 -9.54 -1.62 -0.08
C VAL A 77 -8.90 -2.92 -0.56
N ARG A 78 -7.77 -2.84 -1.27
CA ARG A 78 -7.01 -4.03 -1.70
C ARG A 78 -6.49 -4.84 -0.52
N LEU A 79 -5.98 -4.16 0.51
CA LEU A 79 -5.50 -4.80 1.74
C LEU A 79 -6.66 -5.48 2.49
N GLU A 80 -7.79 -4.79 2.66
CA GLU A 80 -8.99 -5.37 3.29
C GLU A 80 -9.45 -6.64 2.56
N HIS A 81 -9.50 -6.60 1.23
CA HIS A 81 -9.84 -7.76 0.40
C HIS A 81 -8.84 -8.91 0.59
N ALA A 82 -7.54 -8.62 0.55
CA ALA A 82 -6.50 -9.63 0.75
C ALA A 82 -6.59 -10.29 2.15
N LEU A 83 -6.92 -9.52 3.19
CA LEU A 83 -7.11 -10.03 4.55
C LEU A 83 -8.36 -10.91 4.67
N ILE A 84 -9.43 -10.62 3.93
CA ILE A 84 -10.62 -11.48 3.87
C ILE A 84 -10.26 -12.81 3.20
N GLU A 85 -9.56 -12.77 2.07
CA GLU A 85 -9.15 -13.96 1.33
C GLU A 85 -8.17 -14.82 2.14
N LYS A 86 -7.19 -14.20 2.81
CA LYS A 86 -6.28 -14.90 3.73
C LYS A 86 -7.07 -15.66 4.80
N ARG A 87 -8.00 -14.99 5.49
CA ARG A 87 -8.83 -15.65 6.51
C ARG A 87 -9.69 -16.78 5.95
N ARG A 88 -10.15 -16.67 4.70
CA ARG A 88 -10.89 -17.76 4.04
C ARG A 88 -9.97 -18.95 3.82
N LEU A 89 -8.80 -18.73 3.24
CA LEU A 89 -7.82 -19.77 2.96
C LEU A 89 -7.34 -20.46 4.25
N GLU A 90 -7.12 -19.71 5.34
CA GLU A 90 -6.78 -20.29 6.64
C GLU A 90 -7.86 -21.27 7.15
N ARG A 91 -9.14 -20.90 7.01
CA ARG A 91 -10.24 -21.81 7.36
C ARG A 91 -10.29 -23.03 6.45
N ASP A 92 -10.06 -22.86 5.15
CA ASP A 92 -10.04 -23.97 4.20
C ASP A 92 -8.88 -24.93 4.49
N VAL A 93 -7.70 -24.41 4.83
CA VAL A 93 -6.55 -25.22 5.24
C VAL A 93 -6.89 -26.06 6.47
N ILE A 94 -7.44 -25.45 7.52
CA ILE A 94 -7.84 -26.18 8.75
C ILE A 94 -8.87 -27.26 8.42
N ARG A 95 -9.87 -26.95 7.60
CA ARG A 95 -10.91 -27.91 7.19
C ARG A 95 -10.32 -29.09 6.43
N LEU A 96 -9.46 -28.82 5.44
CA LEU A 96 -8.83 -29.85 4.62
C LEU A 96 -7.87 -30.72 5.43
N GLN A 97 -7.12 -30.14 6.37
CA GLN A 97 -6.30 -30.91 7.31
C GLN A 97 -7.16 -31.86 8.14
N GLY A 98 -8.31 -31.41 8.64
CA GLY A 98 -9.23 -32.28 9.38
C GLY A 98 -9.88 -33.39 8.52
N GLU A 99 -10.16 -33.12 7.24
CA GLU A 99 -10.64 -34.13 6.30
C GLU A 99 -9.57 -35.17 5.98
N LEU A 100 -8.31 -34.73 5.81
CA LEU A 100 -7.17 -35.60 5.57
C LEU A 100 -6.92 -36.54 6.77
N GLU A 101 -6.97 -36.01 8.00
CA GLU A 101 -6.79 -36.81 9.21
C GLU A 101 -7.86 -37.91 9.31
N LYS A 102 -9.14 -37.55 9.11
CA LYS A 102 -10.23 -38.54 9.10
C LYS A 102 -10.04 -39.62 8.02
N ALA A 103 -9.58 -39.23 6.84
CA ALA A 103 -9.31 -40.18 5.77
C ALA A 103 -8.15 -41.13 6.14
N HIS A 104 -7.09 -40.63 6.78
CA HIS A 104 -6.01 -41.44 7.32
C HIS A 104 -6.49 -42.39 8.42
N GLU A 105 -7.31 -41.91 9.36
CA GLU A 105 -7.92 -42.73 10.40
C GLU A 105 -8.79 -43.86 9.81
N MET A 106 -9.60 -43.57 8.78
CA MET A 106 -10.40 -44.57 8.08
C MET A 106 -9.55 -45.63 7.38
N LEU A 107 -8.50 -45.21 6.66
CA LEU A 107 -7.57 -46.13 6.00
C LEU A 107 -6.83 -47.01 7.02
N HIS A 108 -6.39 -46.41 8.12
CA HIS A 108 -5.78 -47.11 9.24
C HIS A 108 -6.76 -48.15 9.78
N ALA A 109 -8.00 -47.78 10.13
CA ALA A 109 -9.02 -48.70 10.64
C ALA A 109 -9.32 -49.88 9.68
N LEU A 110 -9.37 -49.65 8.36
CA LEU A 110 -9.51 -50.72 7.37
C LEU A 110 -8.30 -51.66 7.33
N ASN A 111 -7.10 -51.16 7.62
CA ASN A 111 -5.88 -51.97 7.73
C ASN A 111 -5.86 -52.86 8.99
N TYR A 112 -6.43 -52.40 10.12
CA TYR A 112 -6.55 -53.23 11.36
C TYR A 112 -7.68 -54.28 11.29
N ALA A 113 -8.60 -54.17 10.33
CA ALA A 113 -9.69 -55.14 10.14
C ALA A 113 -9.27 -56.41 9.37
N ASN A 114 -8.00 -56.56 8.97
CA ASN A 114 -7.49 -57.75 8.30
C ASN A 114 -6.33 -58.40 9.09
N PRO A 115 -6.59 -59.39 9.97
CA PRO A 115 -5.54 -60.11 10.67
C PRO A 115 -5.00 -61.24 9.77
N ASN A 116 -3.79 -61.04 9.22
CA ASN A 116 -2.82 -61.97 8.61
C ASN A 116 -2.56 -61.80 7.10
N PRO A 117 -1.27 -61.70 6.74
CA PRO A 117 -0.59 -62.82 6.08
C PRO A 117 0.56 -63.39 6.96
N PRO A 118 1.06 -64.61 6.68
CA PRO A 118 1.97 -65.35 7.56
C PRO A 118 3.37 -64.71 7.69
N PRO A 119 4.16 -65.08 8.71
CA PRO A 119 5.45 -64.46 8.97
C PRO A 119 6.52 -64.99 8.02
N ILE A 120 7.28 -64.11 7.38
CA ILE A 120 8.59 -64.45 6.81
C ILE A 120 9.65 -63.55 7.44
N VAL A 121 10.25 -64.12 8.48
CA VAL A 121 11.61 -64.00 9.03
C VAL A 121 12.36 -62.65 8.92
N SER A 122 12.65 -62.13 10.11
CA SER A 122 13.61 -61.08 10.45
C SER A 122 15.00 -61.26 9.81
N THR A 123 15.61 -60.20 9.27
CA THR A 123 17.06 -60.12 9.04
C THR A 123 17.53 -58.65 9.15
N VAL A 124 18.11 -58.39 10.33
CA VAL A 124 19.09 -57.39 10.78
C VAL A 124 18.86 -55.88 10.58
N LEU A 125 18.90 -55.24 11.75
CA LEU A 125 19.10 -53.83 12.05
C LEU A 125 20.45 -53.32 11.51
N SER A 126 20.47 -52.10 10.96
CA SER A 126 21.62 -51.21 11.07
C SER A 126 21.14 -49.77 11.14
N SER A 127 21.35 -49.20 12.32
CA SER A 127 21.11 -47.81 12.69
C SER A 127 22.12 -46.89 12.00
N THR A 128 21.66 -45.74 11.51
CA THR A 128 22.43 -44.49 11.63
C THR A 128 21.47 -43.31 11.76
N SER A 129 21.55 -42.70 12.94
CA SER A 129 21.13 -41.37 13.37
C SER A 129 21.13 -40.27 12.31
N CYS A 130 20.06 -39.46 12.28
CA CYS A 130 20.08 -38.06 11.83
C CYS A 130 19.08 -37.22 12.64
N ASP A 131 19.65 -36.42 13.55
CA ASP A 131 19.27 -35.10 14.07
C ASP A 131 17.83 -34.79 14.51
N GLU A 132 17.70 -34.54 15.81
CA GLU A 132 16.67 -33.70 16.40
C GLU A 132 16.90 -32.23 16.04
N GLY A 133 15.85 -31.55 15.60
CA GLY A 133 15.83 -30.11 15.43
C GLY A 133 14.41 -29.61 15.18
N GLY A 134 13.63 -29.45 16.25
CA GLY A 134 12.25 -29.02 16.15
C GLY A 134 11.75 -28.25 17.37
N SER A 135 11.58 -26.94 17.18
CA SER A 135 10.64 -26.03 17.84
C SER A 135 11.13 -25.21 19.04
N THR A 136 11.41 -23.93 18.76
CA THR A 136 10.95 -22.85 19.62
C THR A 136 10.09 -21.90 18.77
N LEU A 137 8.78 -22.06 18.90
CA LEU A 137 7.76 -21.11 18.49
C LEU A 137 7.88 -19.84 19.34
N GLU A 138 8.65 -18.85 18.90
CA GLU A 138 8.51 -17.49 19.43
C GLU A 138 8.60 -16.45 18.30
N ASN A 139 7.45 -15.79 18.07
CA ASN A 139 7.33 -14.36 17.73
C ASN A 139 7.95 -13.87 16.41
N ASN A 140 7.52 -14.42 15.27
CA ASN A 140 7.99 -13.98 13.94
C ASN A 140 6.97 -13.16 13.12
N GLU A 141 5.75 -12.91 13.63
CA GLU A 141 4.72 -12.21 12.85
C GLU A 141 4.82 -10.67 12.93
N GLU A 142 5.31 -10.13 14.05
CA GLU A 142 5.47 -8.67 14.24
C GLU A 142 6.70 -8.14 13.48
N PHE A 143 7.79 -8.91 13.45
CA PHE A 143 9.04 -8.57 12.76
C PHE A 143 8.98 -8.64 11.22
N GLN A 144 8.02 -9.40 10.67
CA GLN A 144 7.80 -9.47 9.23
C GLN A 144 7.06 -8.24 8.70
N PHE A 145 6.20 -7.63 9.52
CA PHE A 145 5.45 -6.44 9.12
C PHE A 145 6.37 -5.23 8.95
N GLU A 146 7.32 -5.01 9.87
CA GLU A 146 8.31 -3.93 9.75
C GLU A 146 9.26 -4.13 8.55
N LYS A 147 9.67 -5.38 8.27
CA LYS A 147 10.51 -5.67 7.09
C LYS A 147 9.77 -5.41 5.77
N LEU A 148 8.50 -5.78 5.70
CA LEU A 148 7.65 -5.49 4.53
C LEU A 148 7.39 -3.99 4.36
N TYR A 149 7.18 -3.27 5.48
CA TYR A 149 6.99 -1.82 5.46
C TYR A 149 8.27 -1.07 5.05
N ALA A 150 9.43 -1.46 5.55
CA ALA A 150 10.73 -0.89 5.17
C ALA A 150 11.06 -1.14 3.67
N SER A 151 10.77 -2.35 3.19
CA SER A 151 10.98 -2.72 1.78
C SER A 151 10.03 -1.98 0.82
N LEU A 152 8.79 -1.71 1.24
CA LEU A 152 7.80 -0.98 0.44
C LEU A 152 8.08 0.53 0.41
N MET A 153 8.60 1.08 1.51
CA MET A 153 8.90 2.52 1.63
C MET A 153 10.27 2.90 1.06
N GLY A 154 11.12 1.93 0.69
CA GLY A 154 12.45 2.17 0.12
C GLY A 154 13.38 2.94 1.06
N VAL A 155 13.17 2.79 2.37
CA VAL A 155 13.98 3.46 3.40
C VAL A 155 14.90 2.43 4.00
N ASP A 156 16.13 2.40 3.49
CA ASP A 156 17.24 1.70 4.11
C ASP A 156 17.41 2.33 5.51
N GLY A 157 17.45 1.50 6.56
CA GLY A 157 17.50 1.90 7.97
C GLY A 157 18.81 2.59 8.38
N SER A 158 19.16 3.67 7.69
CA SER A 158 20.39 4.44 7.88
C SER A 158 20.13 5.91 7.54
N ASN A 159 19.09 6.51 8.13
CA ASN A 159 19.03 7.96 8.32
C ASN A 159 17.96 8.34 9.35
N TRP A 160 18.27 8.05 10.62
CA TRP A 160 17.64 8.69 11.77
C TRP A 160 18.75 9.09 12.76
N VAL A 161 19.58 10.07 12.37
CA VAL A 161 20.28 11.03 13.24
C VAL A 161 20.43 12.34 12.45
#